data_AF-W6TF13-F1
#
_entry.id   AF-W6TF13-F1
#
_cell.length_a   1.000
_cell.length_b   1.000
_cell.length_c   1.000
_cell.angle_alpha   90.00
_cell.angle_beta   90.00
_cell.angle_gamma   90.00
#
_symmetry.space_group_name_H-M   'P 1'
#
loop_
_entity.id
_entity.type
_entity.pdbx_description
1 polymer ?
#
loop_
_entity_poly.entity_id
_entity_poly.type
_entity_poly.pdbx_seq_one_letter_code
_entity_poly.pdbx_strand_id
1 'polypeptide(L)'
;MEEKYTCLQDVLDEIYNGDEDPVACRFDREDDFEPQNFSRFSEKEALLKGLERYFEMWDLGERGIDYCELIGDYYEYQRASWCFDYLFLSLRELKDPSFIPEVMKYFLPSGKGSGPWEMEDMWTGPMLDVVTDYRRWGPAYIPWLMRSLHLLYPRSLWAAGDFMSKMIFDTFDYIIPEEFPNLPIVDALPLGKREIVKDLLEKEISGRKTSLEKSKIKLEIASSDREIKFAKESIDRAKGGIARAEYVLGSCYCCPKRLWG
;
A
#
# COMPACT_ATOMS: atom_id res chain seq x y z
N MET A 1 28.08 8.76 23.06
CA MET A 1 27.24 9.46 22.08
C MET A 1 26.10 10.06 22.85
N GLU A 2 25.94 11.38 22.83
CA GLU A 2 24.70 12.02 23.32
C GLU A 2 23.55 11.50 22.45
N GLU A 3 22.48 11.05 23.09
CA GLU A 3 21.27 10.65 22.38
C GLU A 3 20.60 11.90 21.81
N LYS A 4 20.70 12.11 20.49
CA LYS A 4 20.12 13.26 19.78
C LYS A 4 18.60 13.38 19.97
N TYR A 5 17.92 12.24 20.16
CA TYR A 5 16.46 12.16 20.35
C TYR A 5 16.12 11.37 21.61
N THR A 6 15.14 11.82 22.36
CA THR A 6 14.65 11.19 23.60
C THR A 6 13.24 10.63 23.44
N CYS A 7 12.45 11.14 22.50
CA CYS A 7 11.11 10.63 22.19
C CYS A 7 10.76 10.78 20.70
N LEU A 8 9.65 10.16 20.27
CA LEU A 8 9.11 10.28 18.92
C LEU A 8 8.87 11.74 18.52
N GLN A 9 8.39 12.57 19.45
CA GLN A 9 8.10 13.98 19.17
C GLN A 9 9.36 14.77 18.81
N ASP A 10 10.53 14.45 19.38
CA ASP A 10 11.79 15.12 19.03
C ASP A 10 12.15 14.90 17.56
N VAL A 11 11.91 13.68 17.04
CA VAL A 11 12.14 13.34 15.63
C VAL A 11 11.12 14.06 14.74
N LEU A 12 9.85 14.04 15.14
CA LEU A 12 8.78 14.70 14.39
C LEU A 12 8.96 16.21 14.36
N ASP A 13 9.45 16.82 15.44
CA ASP A 13 9.73 18.26 15.50
C ASP A 13 10.93 18.61 14.62
N GLU A 14 11.96 17.77 14.52
CA GLU A 14 13.06 18.00 13.57
C GLU A 14 12.60 17.90 12.12
N ILE A 15 11.81 16.87 11.78
CA ILE A 15 11.24 16.72 10.42
C ILE A 15 10.32 17.90 10.12
N TYR A 16 9.40 18.20 11.04
CA TYR A 16 8.43 19.27 10.87
C TYR A 16 9.11 20.62 10.76
N ASN A 17 10.20 20.86 11.50
CA ASN A 17 10.92 22.14 11.51
C ASN A 17 12.11 22.20 10.54
N GLY A 18 12.33 21.16 9.74
CA GLY A 18 13.38 21.14 8.72
C GLY A 18 13.19 22.20 7.64
N ASP A 19 14.32 22.71 7.13
CA ASP A 19 14.36 23.68 6.03
C ASP A 19 14.30 23.01 4.64
N GLU A 20 14.42 21.68 4.59
CA GLU A 20 14.38 20.88 3.36
C GLU A 20 13.25 19.86 3.42
N ASP A 21 12.61 19.60 2.28
CA ASP A 21 11.67 18.50 2.12
C ASP A 21 12.43 17.16 2.17
N PRO A 22 12.27 16.36 3.25
CA PRO A 22 12.99 15.11 3.39
C PRO A 22 12.51 14.04 2.39
N VAL A 23 11.32 14.19 1.79
CA VAL A 23 10.80 13.34 0.73
C VAL A 23 11.45 13.70 -0.61
N ALA A 24 11.65 14.99 -0.91
CA ALA A 24 12.41 15.42 -2.10
C ALA A 24 13.85 14.90 -2.07
N CYS A 25 14.48 14.87 -0.89
CA CYS A 25 15.84 14.35 -0.71
C CYS A 25 15.96 12.82 -0.86
N ARG A 26 14.86 12.04 -0.70
CA ARG A 26 14.90 10.57 -0.87
C ARG A 26 15.10 10.12 -2.31
N PHE A 27 14.72 10.93 -3.29
CA PHE A 27 14.90 10.58 -4.70
C PHE A 27 16.29 10.94 -5.23
N ASP A 28 17.03 11.83 -4.54
CA ASP A 28 18.33 12.35 -4.99
C ASP A 28 19.54 11.82 -4.18
N ARG A 29 19.34 11.24 -3.00
CA ARG A 29 20.44 10.67 -2.20
C ARG A 29 20.16 9.21 -1.83
N GLU A 30 20.94 8.30 -2.40
CA GLU A 30 20.91 6.87 -2.06
C GLU A 30 21.31 6.56 -0.60
N ASP A 31 21.79 7.54 0.20
CA ASP A 31 22.50 7.27 1.46
C ASP A 31 22.08 8.02 2.75
N ASP A 32 21.19 9.03 2.76
CA ASP A 32 21.11 9.96 3.93
C ASP A 32 19.86 9.92 4.83
N PHE A 33 18.92 8.99 4.65
CA PHE A 33 17.86 8.77 5.65
C PHE A 33 17.98 7.35 6.23
N GLU A 34 18.98 7.16 7.10
CA GLU A 34 19.27 5.87 7.70
C GLU A 34 18.01 5.24 8.36
N PRO A 35 17.64 4.00 7.99
CA PRO A 35 16.61 3.21 8.65
C PRO A 35 16.75 3.13 10.19
N GLN A 36 17.95 3.39 10.71
CA GLN A 36 18.30 3.32 12.12
C GLN A 36 17.47 4.30 12.98
N ASN A 37 17.08 5.47 12.45
CA ASN A 37 16.26 6.44 13.19
C ASN A 37 14.77 6.05 13.28
N PHE A 38 14.25 5.20 12.38
CA PHE A 38 12.85 4.74 12.43
C PHE A 38 12.64 3.64 13.48
N SER A 39 13.69 2.86 13.74
CA SER A 39 13.60 1.69 14.62
C SER A 39 13.45 2.02 16.11
N ARG A 40 13.82 3.25 16.52
CA ARG A 40 13.96 3.63 17.94
C ARG A 40 12.65 3.95 18.65
N PHE A 41 11.66 4.49 17.95
CA PHE A 41 10.38 4.91 18.52
C PHE A 41 9.22 4.18 17.84
N SER A 42 9.13 2.88 18.08
CA SER A 42 8.19 1.95 17.43
C SER A 42 7.00 1.55 18.33
N GLU A 43 6.51 2.47 19.17
CA GLU A 43 5.28 2.23 19.94
C GLU A 43 4.06 2.48 19.04
N LYS A 44 3.26 1.44 18.81
CA LYS A 44 2.12 1.45 17.87
C LYS A 44 1.17 2.61 18.15
N GLU A 45 0.76 2.81 19.40
CA GLU A 45 -0.20 3.83 19.81
C GLU A 45 0.34 5.24 19.58
N ALA A 46 1.63 5.46 19.86
CA ALA A 46 2.29 6.75 19.64
C ALA A 46 2.37 7.07 18.14
N LEU A 47 2.73 6.07 17.31
CA LEU A 47 2.77 6.21 15.85
C LEU A 47 1.40 6.51 15.27
N LEU A 48 0.36 5.77 15.67
CA LEU A 48 -1.01 5.98 15.19
C LEU A 48 -1.57 7.36 15.60
N LYS A 49 -1.28 7.81 16.82
CA LYS A 49 -1.66 9.15 17.29
C LYS A 49 -0.94 10.25 16.51
N GLY A 50 0.33 10.05 16.18
CA GLY A 50 1.07 10.93 15.29
C GLY A 50 0.42 10.98 13.91
N LEU A 51 0.14 9.81 13.31
CA LEU A 51 -0.45 9.71 11.98
C LEU A 51 -1.78 10.46 11.89
N GLU A 52 -2.64 10.31 12.89
CA GLU A 52 -3.89 11.06 12.97
C GLU A 52 -3.67 12.57 13.00
N ARG A 53 -2.81 13.05 13.91
CA ARG A 53 -2.52 14.49 14.03
C ARG A 53 -2.01 15.11 12.72
N TYR A 54 -0.98 14.51 12.13
CA TYR A 54 -0.36 15.11 10.93
C TYR A 54 -1.20 14.92 9.67
N PHE A 55 -1.97 13.83 9.59
CA PHE A 55 -2.96 13.68 8.53
C PHE A 55 -4.06 14.74 8.62
N GLU A 56 -4.58 15.04 9.81
CA GLU A 56 -5.61 16.08 9.99
C GLU A 56 -5.09 17.46 9.57
N MET A 57 -3.86 17.81 9.97
CA MET A 57 -3.23 19.07 9.55
C MET A 57 -3.07 19.15 8.03
N TRP A 58 -2.59 18.07 7.41
CA TRP A 58 -2.48 17.98 5.95
C TRP A 58 -3.85 18.10 5.26
N ASP A 59 -4.86 17.35 5.72
CA ASP A 59 -6.20 17.30 5.14
C ASP A 59 -6.91 18.65 5.19
N LEU A 60 -6.79 19.38 6.32
CA LEU A 60 -7.35 20.71 6.48
C LEU A 60 -6.72 21.73 5.52
N GLY A 61 -5.40 21.65 5.33
CA GLY A 61 -4.66 22.51 4.40
C GLY A 61 -5.04 22.26 2.94
N GLU A 62 -5.05 21.00 2.49
CA GLU A 62 -5.40 20.64 1.11
C GLU A 62 -6.85 20.96 0.75
N ARG A 63 -7.77 20.86 1.72
CA ARG A 63 -9.17 21.24 1.53
C ARG A 63 -9.38 22.76 1.59
N GLY A 64 -8.36 23.53 1.96
CA GLY A 64 -8.43 24.97 2.15
C GLY A 64 -9.35 25.42 3.29
N ILE A 65 -9.57 24.55 4.29
CA ILE A 65 -10.48 24.80 5.43
C ILE A 65 -9.76 25.57 6.54
N ASP A 66 -8.49 25.27 6.76
CA ASP A 66 -7.62 25.93 7.73
C ASP A 66 -6.27 26.18 7.05
N TYR A 67 -6.19 27.30 6.32
CA TYR A 67 -5.06 27.63 5.46
C TYR A 67 -3.86 28.01 6.33
N CYS A 68 -3.11 26.98 6.74
CA CYS A 68 -2.07 27.09 7.75
C CYS A 68 -0.96 28.08 7.39
N GLU A 69 -0.16 28.45 8.39
CA GLU A 69 0.88 29.45 8.24
C GLU A 69 2.03 28.98 7.32
N LEU A 70 2.78 29.95 6.80
CA LEU A 70 4.04 29.69 6.12
C LEU A 70 5.16 29.64 7.18
N ILE A 71 5.87 28.52 7.27
CA ILE A 71 7.06 28.37 8.11
C ILE A 71 8.28 28.14 7.21
N GLY A 72 9.15 29.15 7.13
CA GLY A 72 10.21 29.18 6.12
C GLY A 72 9.60 29.33 4.72
N ASP A 73 9.94 28.41 3.83
CA ASP A 73 9.46 28.39 2.44
C ASP A 73 8.25 27.45 2.23
N TYR A 74 7.78 26.78 3.28
CA TYR A 74 6.74 25.75 3.21
C TYR A 74 5.55 26.07 4.10
N TYR A 75 4.34 25.70 3.65
CA TYR A 75 3.16 25.76 4.50
C TYR A 75 3.18 24.64 5.54
N GLU A 76 2.61 24.87 6.72
CA GLU A 76 2.54 23.85 7.78
C GLU A 76 1.94 22.52 7.31
N TYR A 77 0.89 22.53 6.48
CA TYR A 77 0.26 21.32 5.97
C TYR A 77 1.17 20.54 5.02
N GLN A 78 2.08 21.22 4.32
CA GLN A 78 3.10 20.57 3.49
C GLN A 78 4.14 19.89 4.39
N ARG A 79 4.59 20.57 5.45
CA ARG A 79 5.51 19.99 6.45
C ARG A 79 4.88 18.83 7.22
N ALA A 80 3.56 18.89 7.45
CA ALA A 80 2.81 17.81 8.05
C ALA A 80 2.84 16.53 7.19
N SER A 81 2.84 16.66 5.86
CA SER A 81 2.95 15.51 4.94
C SER A 81 4.27 14.74 5.13
N TRP A 82 5.37 15.42 5.46
CA TRP A 82 6.67 14.80 5.72
C TRP A 82 6.66 13.96 7.00
N CYS A 83 6.07 14.50 8.06
CA CYS A 83 5.90 13.79 9.33
C CYS A 83 5.01 12.56 9.14
N PHE A 84 3.93 12.74 8.40
CA PHE A 84 2.97 11.69 8.08
C PHE A 84 3.60 10.53 7.29
N ASP A 85 4.43 10.84 6.29
CA ASP A 85 5.22 9.84 5.56
C ASP A 85 6.20 9.09 6.49
N TYR A 86 6.97 9.82 7.30
CA TYR A 86 7.88 9.21 8.28
C TYR A 86 7.16 8.25 9.24
N LEU A 87 6.02 8.69 9.77
CA LEU A 87 5.21 7.91 10.69
C LEU A 87 4.65 6.65 10.03
N PHE A 88 4.23 6.74 8.76
CA PHE A 88 3.72 5.57 8.04
C PHE A 88 4.83 4.55 7.81
N LEU A 89 6.01 4.99 7.43
CA LEU A 89 7.18 4.12 7.29
C LEU A 89 7.63 3.53 8.62
N SER A 90 7.53 4.27 9.72
CA SER A 90 7.85 3.78 11.05
C SER A 90 6.93 2.61 11.47
N LEU A 91 5.69 2.54 10.97
CA LEU A 91 4.81 1.39 11.21
C LEU A 91 5.39 0.08 10.66
N ARG A 92 6.22 0.15 9.62
CA ARG A 92 6.93 -1.02 9.06
C ARG A 92 7.83 -1.71 10.09
N GLU A 93 8.33 -0.95 11.06
CA GLU A 93 9.25 -1.43 12.09
C GLU A 93 8.54 -2.10 13.28
N LEU A 94 7.20 -2.07 13.32
CA LEU A 94 6.43 -2.80 14.32
C LEU A 94 6.70 -4.31 14.25
N LYS A 95 6.35 -5.03 15.31
CA LYS A 95 6.56 -6.49 15.40
C LYS A 95 5.56 -7.29 14.59
N ASP A 96 4.38 -6.73 14.34
CA ASP A 96 3.29 -7.37 13.62
C ASP A 96 2.46 -6.33 12.83
N PRO A 97 1.70 -6.78 11.81
CA PRO A 97 0.91 -5.90 10.96
C PRO A 97 -0.46 -5.54 11.57
N SER A 98 -0.62 -5.56 12.90
CA SER A 98 -1.91 -5.27 13.55
C SER A 98 -2.42 -3.85 13.39
N PHE A 99 -1.61 -2.93 12.86
CA PHE A 99 -1.96 -1.55 12.59
C PHE A 99 -2.74 -1.35 11.28
N ILE A 100 -2.78 -2.39 10.41
CA ILE A 100 -3.39 -2.31 9.09
C ILE A 100 -4.83 -1.75 9.14
N PRO A 101 -5.75 -2.24 10.01
CA PRO A 101 -7.10 -1.71 10.08
C PRO A 101 -7.16 -0.20 10.34
N GLU A 102 -6.31 0.29 11.22
CA GLU A 102 -6.25 1.68 11.68
C GLU A 102 -5.76 2.63 10.58
N VAL A 103 -4.98 2.12 9.62
CA VAL A 103 -4.42 2.92 8.53
C VAL A 103 -5.21 2.88 7.22
N MET A 104 -6.23 2.02 7.11
CA MET A 104 -7.06 1.95 5.89
C MET A 104 -7.73 3.28 5.54
N LYS A 105 -8.02 4.12 6.54
CA LYS A 105 -8.64 5.44 6.33
C LYS A 105 -7.76 6.42 5.55
N TYR A 106 -6.45 6.21 5.51
CA TYR A 106 -5.49 7.10 4.85
C TYR A 106 -5.31 6.79 3.36
N PHE A 107 -5.84 5.67 2.86
CA PHE A 107 -5.88 5.38 1.43
C PHE A 107 -7.01 6.17 0.79
N LEU A 108 -6.69 7.35 0.26
CA LEU A 108 -7.65 8.29 -0.30
C LEU A 108 -8.08 7.92 -1.73
N PRO A 109 -9.23 8.44 -2.20
CA PRO A 109 -9.64 8.29 -3.59
C PRO A 109 -8.56 8.84 -4.55
N SER A 110 -8.40 8.19 -5.71
CA SER A 110 -7.55 8.68 -6.80
C SER A 110 -8.28 8.65 -8.13
N GLY A 111 -7.78 9.42 -9.10
CA GLY A 111 -8.27 9.52 -10.46
C GLY A 111 -9.43 10.52 -10.63
N LYS A 112 -9.98 10.56 -11.85
CA LYS A 112 -10.98 11.57 -12.26
C LYS A 112 -12.15 11.71 -11.27
N GLY A 113 -12.20 12.85 -10.57
CA GLY A 113 -13.28 13.20 -9.65
C GLY A 113 -12.98 13.01 -8.15
N SER A 114 -11.74 12.68 -7.81
CA SER A 114 -11.11 12.80 -6.48
C SER A 114 -11.07 14.24 -5.94
N GLY A 115 -11.05 15.25 -6.83
CA GLY A 115 -10.89 16.66 -6.46
C GLY A 115 -9.41 17.01 -6.24
N PRO A 116 -9.09 18.12 -5.52
CA PRO A 116 -7.71 18.43 -5.13
C PRO A 116 -7.15 17.45 -4.07
N TRP A 117 -7.95 16.46 -3.67
CA TRP A 117 -7.71 15.57 -2.54
C TRP A 117 -7.10 14.24 -3.00
N GLU A 118 -5.99 14.32 -3.74
CA GLU A 118 -5.25 13.16 -4.25
C GLU A 118 -3.86 13.07 -3.60
N MET A 119 -3.45 11.85 -3.26
CA MET A 119 -2.13 11.55 -2.67
C MET A 119 -1.22 10.74 -3.61
N GLU A 120 -1.66 10.55 -4.86
CA GLU A 120 -1.10 9.59 -5.82
C GLU A 120 0.39 9.81 -6.06
N ASP A 121 0.85 11.07 -6.01
CA ASP A 121 2.20 11.45 -6.41
C ASP A 121 3.21 11.61 -5.26
N MET A 122 2.80 11.61 -3.99
CA MET A 122 3.74 11.88 -2.88
C MET A 122 4.17 10.63 -2.11
N TRP A 123 3.26 9.70 -1.82
CA TRP A 123 3.51 8.67 -0.78
C TRP A 123 2.51 7.49 -0.80
N THR A 124 1.58 7.48 -1.77
CA THR A 124 0.63 6.38 -1.98
C THR A 124 1.31 5.02 -2.20
N GLY A 125 2.39 4.99 -3.00
CA GLY A 125 3.20 3.79 -3.22
C GLY A 125 3.87 3.28 -1.94
N PRO A 126 4.66 4.12 -1.23
CA PRO A 126 5.24 3.77 0.07
C PRO A 126 4.23 3.22 1.07
N MET A 127 3.04 3.83 1.19
CA MET A 127 2.01 3.34 2.10
C MET A 127 1.56 1.92 1.75
N LEU A 128 1.33 1.69 0.45
CA LEU A 128 0.92 0.39 -0.04
C LEU A 128 2.00 -0.67 0.26
N ASP A 129 3.26 -0.33 0.05
CA ASP A 129 4.37 -1.24 0.30
C ASP A 129 4.51 -1.57 1.79
N VAL A 130 4.29 -0.63 2.71
CA VAL A 130 4.35 -0.93 4.16
C VAL A 130 3.26 -1.91 4.60
N VAL A 131 2.02 -1.76 4.12
CA VAL A 131 0.91 -2.65 4.52
C VAL A 131 0.93 -3.99 3.78
N THR A 132 1.67 -4.09 2.66
CA THR A 132 1.83 -5.31 1.86
C THR A 132 3.25 -5.88 1.88
N ASP A 133 4.08 -5.50 2.86
CA ASP A 133 5.47 -5.94 2.92
C ASP A 133 5.58 -7.42 3.32
N TYR A 134 5.58 -8.32 2.34
CA TYR A 134 5.80 -9.74 2.59
C TYR A 134 7.18 -10.05 3.18
N ARG A 135 8.22 -9.28 2.85
CA ARG A 135 9.57 -9.53 3.40
C ARG A 135 9.60 -9.27 4.90
N ARG A 136 8.81 -8.30 5.37
CA ARG A 136 8.69 -7.95 6.79
C ARG A 136 7.67 -8.82 7.53
N TRP A 137 6.48 -8.98 6.95
CA TRP A 137 5.34 -9.58 7.63
C TRP A 137 5.10 -11.05 7.28
N GLY A 138 5.75 -11.56 6.23
CA GLY A 138 5.40 -12.85 5.63
C GLY A 138 3.91 -12.91 5.29
N PRO A 139 3.28 -14.09 5.37
CA PRO A 139 1.84 -14.23 5.10
C PRO A 139 0.94 -13.59 6.18
N ALA A 140 1.50 -13.08 7.28
CA ALA A 140 0.70 -12.57 8.39
C ALA A 140 -0.10 -11.32 8.03
N TYR A 141 0.36 -10.49 7.08
CA TYR A 141 -0.38 -9.27 6.69
C TYR A 141 -1.69 -9.59 5.94
N ILE A 142 -1.74 -10.72 5.22
CA ILE A 142 -2.87 -11.12 4.36
C ILE A 142 -4.20 -11.18 5.14
N PRO A 143 -4.32 -11.90 6.27
CA PRO A 143 -5.56 -11.89 7.05
C PRO A 143 -5.89 -10.52 7.67
N TRP A 144 -4.89 -9.69 7.97
CA TRP A 144 -5.11 -8.30 8.44
C TRP A 144 -5.67 -7.41 7.35
N LEU A 145 -5.15 -7.53 6.13
CA LEU A 145 -5.61 -6.77 4.98
C LEU A 145 -7.01 -7.22 4.52
N MET A 146 -7.22 -8.54 4.40
CA MET A 146 -8.50 -9.12 3.95
C MET A 146 -9.69 -8.68 4.82
N ARG A 147 -9.53 -8.69 6.15
CA ARG A 147 -10.59 -8.20 7.05
C ARG A 147 -10.80 -6.69 6.98
N SER A 148 -9.79 -5.94 6.57
CA SER A 148 -9.78 -4.47 6.62
C SER A 148 -10.20 -3.82 5.31
N LEU A 149 -10.37 -4.58 4.21
CA LEU A 149 -10.79 -4.06 2.91
C LEU A 149 -12.05 -3.17 2.98
N HIS A 150 -12.97 -3.47 3.90
CA HIS A 150 -14.21 -2.72 4.05
C HIS A 150 -14.06 -1.39 4.81
N LEU A 151 -12.89 -1.13 5.40
CA LEU A 151 -12.54 0.11 6.11
C LEU A 151 -11.93 1.15 5.17
N LEU A 152 -11.59 0.77 3.94
CA LEU A 152 -11.12 1.70 2.93
C LEU A 152 -12.16 2.78 2.66
N TYR A 153 -11.66 3.99 2.42
CA TYR A 153 -12.52 5.12 2.09
C TYR A 153 -13.32 4.83 0.81
N PRO A 154 -14.60 5.26 0.72
CA PRO A 154 -15.39 5.07 -0.50
C PRO A 154 -14.67 5.67 -1.72
N ARG A 155 -14.59 4.89 -2.81
CA ARG A 155 -13.85 5.23 -4.05
C ARG A 155 -12.33 5.02 -4.00
N SER A 156 -11.76 4.55 -2.89
CA SER A 156 -10.38 4.03 -2.84
C SER A 156 -10.26 2.59 -3.35
N LEU A 157 -11.03 2.27 -4.40
CA LEU A 157 -11.08 0.93 -4.98
C LEU A 157 -9.76 0.55 -5.67
N TRP A 158 -8.95 1.53 -6.04
CA TRP A 158 -7.61 1.32 -6.59
C TRP A 158 -6.74 0.59 -5.55
N ALA A 159 -6.72 1.04 -4.29
CA ALA A 159 -5.93 0.45 -3.21
C ALA A 159 -6.38 -0.98 -2.92
N ALA A 160 -7.70 -1.21 -2.87
CA ALA A 160 -8.26 -2.53 -2.70
C ALA A 160 -7.85 -3.51 -3.81
N GLY A 161 -7.76 -3.02 -5.05
CA GLY A 161 -7.28 -3.79 -6.20
C GLY A 161 -5.80 -4.16 -6.06
N ASP A 162 -4.95 -3.20 -5.71
CA ASP A 162 -3.52 -3.43 -5.53
C ASP A 162 -3.23 -4.35 -4.35
N PHE A 163 -3.96 -4.20 -3.24
CA PHE A 163 -3.93 -5.13 -2.11
C PHE A 163 -4.28 -6.55 -2.53
N MET A 164 -5.38 -6.72 -3.27
CA MET A 164 -5.78 -8.04 -3.76
C MET A 164 -4.71 -8.64 -4.67
N SER A 165 -4.16 -7.85 -5.59
CA SER A 165 -3.06 -8.25 -6.47
C SER A 165 -1.84 -8.69 -5.65
N LYS A 166 -1.36 -7.88 -4.70
CA LYS A 166 -0.22 -8.21 -3.83
C LYS A 166 -0.45 -9.51 -3.05
N MET A 167 -1.59 -9.67 -2.38
CA MET A 167 -1.92 -10.89 -1.62
C MET A 167 -1.92 -12.14 -2.51
N ILE A 168 -2.44 -12.04 -3.74
CA ILE A 168 -2.42 -13.15 -4.71
C ILE A 168 -0.99 -13.48 -5.07
N PHE A 169 -0.21 -12.49 -5.51
CA PHE A 169 1.14 -12.71 -5.99
C PHE A 169 2.04 -13.24 -4.89
N ASP A 170 2.02 -12.64 -3.71
CA ASP A 170 2.81 -13.11 -2.58
C ASP A 170 2.46 -14.55 -2.19
N THR A 171 1.17 -14.91 -2.18
CA THR A 171 0.77 -16.30 -1.90
C THR A 171 1.39 -17.29 -2.89
N PHE A 172 1.39 -16.98 -4.19
CA PHE A 172 1.85 -17.92 -5.22
C PHE A 172 3.34 -17.81 -5.55
N ASP A 173 3.98 -16.68 -5.27
CA ASP A 173 5.41 -16.45 -5.52
C ASP A 173 6.29 -16.97 -4.38
N TYR A 174 5.75 -17.03 -3.16
CA TYR A 174 6.45 -17.57 -1.98
C TYR A 174 5.94 -18.93 -1.53
N ILE A 175 5.10 -19.61 -2.32
CA ILE A 175 4.66 -20.97 -2.01
C ILE A 175 5.85 -21.94 -2.06
N ILE A 176 6.02 -22.69 -0.98
CA ILE A 176 7.05 -23.73 -0.89
C ILE A 176 6.35 -25.09 -1.09
N PRO A 177 6.86 -26.01 -1.94
CA PRO A 177 6.17 -27.27 -2.26
C PRO A 177 5.74 -28.09 -1.03
N GLU A 178 6.53 -28.06 0.04
CA GLU A 178 6.27 -28.77 1.30
C GLU A 178 5.10 -28.18 2.11
N GLU A 179 4.72 -26.93 1.85
CA GLU A 179 3.64 -26.23 2.53
C GLU A 179 2.31 -26.30 1.77
N PHE A 180 2.27 -26.92 0.58
CA PHE A 180 1.03 -27.10 -0.17
C PHE A 180 0.08 -28.07 0.57
N PRO A 181 -1.20 -27.71 0.82
CA PRO A 181 -1.98 -26.65 0.19
C PRO A 181 -2.23 -25.41 1.07
N ASN A 182 -1.30 -25.01 1.94
CA ASN A 182 -1.43 -23.77 2.71
C ASN A 182 -1.37 -22.57 1.74
N LEU A 183 -2.51 -21.90 1.58
CA LEU A 183 -2.67 -20.78 0.67
C LEU A 183 -3.22 -19.60 1.49
N PRO A 184 -2.33 -18.77 2.07
CA PRO A 184 -2.71 -17.72 3.01
C PRO A 184 -3.87 -16.82 2.54
N ILE A 185 -3.91 -16.46 1.25
CA ILE A 185 -5.03 -15.69 0.70
C ILE A 185 -6.35 -16.46 0.73
N VAL A 186 -6.34 -17.76 0.41
CA VAL A 186 -7.53 -18.61 0.38
C VAL A 186 -8.08 -18.78 1.79
N ASP A 187 -7.20 -19.03 2.76
CA ASP A 187 -7.56 -19.18 4.16
C ASP A 187 -8.08 -17.87 4.77
N ALA A 188 -7.60 -16.73 4.27
CA ALA A 188 -8.07 -15.41 4.68
C ALA A 188 -9.42 -15.01 4.07
N LEU A 189 -9.84 -15.56 2.92
CA LEU A 189 -11.07 -15.17 2.20
C LEU A 189 -12.28 -14.95 3.12
N PRO A 190 -12.62 -15.85 4.06
CA PRO A 190 -13.82 -15.71 4.89
C PRO A 190 -13.78 -14.50 5.83
N LEU A 191 -12.61 -13.91 6.07
CA LEU A 191 -12.45 -12.71 6.89
C LEU A 191 -12.90 -11.43 6.18
N GLY A 192 -12.98 -11.44 4.85
CA GLY A 192 -13.40 -10.30 4.06
C GLY A 192 -14.91 -10.27 3.82
N LYS A 193 -15.45 -9.11 3.40
CA LYS A 193 -16.84 -9.05 2.94
C LYS A 193 -16.95 -9.71 1.57
N ARG A 194 -17.73 -10.79 1.48
CA ARG A 194 -17.83 -11.65 0.30
C ARG A 194 -18.00 -10.92 -1.03
N GLU A 195 -18.94 -9.99 -1.10
CA GLU A 195 -19.22 -9.26 -2.34
C GLU A 195 -18.05 -8.35 -2.73
N ILE A 196 -17.39 -7.70 -1.76
CA ILE A 196 -16.19 -6.89 -2.01
C ILE A 196 -15.06 -7.76 -2.56
N VAL A 197 -14.76 -8.88 -1.89
CA VAL A 197 -13.69 -9.80 -2.30
C VAL A 197 -13.94 -10.35 -3.70
N LYS A 198 -15.19 -10.76 -3.98
CA LYS A 198 -15.59 -11.27 -5.28
C LYS A 198 -15.44 -10.22 -6.39
N ASP A 199 -15.95 -9.01 -6.16
CA ASP A 199 -15.85 -7.91 -7.12
C ASP A 199 -14.39 -7.54 -7.43
N LEU A 200 -13.51 -7.55 -6.41
CA LEU A 200 -12.08 -7.30 -6.59
C LEU A 200 -11.42 -8.38 -7.44
N LEU A 201 -11.71 -9.66 -7.18
CA LEU A 201 -11.16 -10.77 -7.96
C LEU A 201 -11.64 -10.76 -9.41
N GLU A 202 -12.93 -10.47 -9.65
CA GLU A 202 -13.48 -10.34 -11.00
C GLU A 202 -12.85 -9.16 -11.77
N LYS A 203 -12.65 -8.02 -11.09
CA LYS A 203 -11.93 -6.87 -11.65
C LYS A 203 -10.48 -7.19 -11.97
N GLU A 204 -9.77 -7.88 -11.08
CA GLU A 204 -8.38 -8.30 -11.28
C GLU A 204 -8.25 -9.20 -12.52
N ILE A 205 -9.13 -10.19 -12.65
CA ILE A 205 -9.18 -11.08 -13.82
C ILE A 205 -9.46 -10.28 -15.10
N SER A 206 -10.44 -9.37 -15.07
CA SER A 206 -10.82 -8.53 -16.22
C SER A 206 -9.68 -7.59 -16.64
N GLY A 207 -9.02 -6.95 -15.68
CA GLY A 207 -7.88 -6.07 -15.90
C GLY A 207 -6.71 -6.84 -16.53
N ARG A 208 -6.41 -8.05 -16.03
CA ARG A 208 -5.37 -8.90 -16.61
C ARG A 208 -5.72 -9.43 -17.99
N LYS A 209 -6.97 -9.78 -18.28
CA LYS A 209 -7.44 -10.15 -19.63
C LYS A 209 -7.25 -8.99 -20.62
N THR A 210 -7.55 -7.78 -20.19
CA THR A 210 -7.28 -6.55 -20.97
C THR A 210 -5.79 -6.35 -21.23
N SER A 211 -4.95 -6.51 -20.20
CA SER A 211 -3.49 -6.42 -20.33
C SER A 211 -2.91 -7.50 -21.24
N LEU A 212 -3.41 -8.73 -21.15
CA LEU A 212 -3.06 -9.84 -22.04
C LEU A 212 -3.33 -9.47 -23.50
N GLU A 213 -4.51 -8.92 -23.79
CA GLU A 213 -4.87 -8.53 -25.16
C GLU A 213 -3.97 -7.40 -25.69
N LYS A 214 -3.69 -6.38 -24.87
CA LYS A 214 -2.72 -5.33 -25.20
C LYS A 214 -1.33 -5.90 -25.48
N SER A 215 -0.88 -6.89 -24.69
CA SER A 215 0.42 -7.52 -24.89
C SER A 215 0.48 -8.38 -26.15
N LYS A 216 -0.62 -9.02 -26.57
CA LYS A 216 -0.70 -9.73 -27.86
C LYS A 216 -0.61 -8.75 -29.03
N ILE A 217 -1.36 -7.65 -29.00
CA ILE A 217 -1.29 -6.60 -30.03
C ILE A 217 0.15 -6.07 -30.13
N LYS A 218 0.79 -5.79 -28.99
CA LYS A 218 2.21 -5.37 -28.96
C LYS A 218 3.16 -6.40 -29.57
N LEU A 219 2.90 -7.69 -29.38
CA LEU A 219 3.70 -8.76 -29.98
C LEU A 219 3.54 -8.81 -31.51
N GLU A 220 2.33 -8.59 -32.03
CA GLU A 220 2.05 -8.59 -33.47
C GLU A 220 2.75 -7.44 -34.21
N ILE A 221 2.85 -6.27 -33.58
CA ILE A 221 3.48 -5.06 -34.16
C ILE A 221 4.96 -4.92 -33.77
N ALA A 222 5.51 -5.85 -33.00
CA ALA A 222 6.90 -5.79 -32.54
C ALA A 222 7.86 -5.87 -33.73
N SER A 223 8.82 -4.96 -33.76
CA SER A 223 9.77 -4.79 -34.87
C SER A 223 11.18 -5.26 -34.54
N SER A 224 11.45 -5.54 -33.26
CA SER A 224 12.75 -5.97 -32.75
C SER A 224 12.65 -7.18 -31.82
N ASP A 225 13.72 -7.96 -31.73
CA ASP A 225 13.81 -9.11 -30.82
C ASP A 225 13.59 -8.71 -29.35
N ARG A 226 14.02 -7.49 -28.98
CA ARG A 226 13.79 -6.94 -27.64
C ARG A 226 12.30 -6.72 -27.36
N GLU A 227 11.58 -6.12 -28.29
CA GLU A 227 10.13 -5.90 -28.18
C GLU A 227 9.37 -7.22 -28.14
N ILE A 228 9.75 -8.17 -28.99
CA ILE A 228 9.19 -9.53 -29.02
C ILE A 228 9.37 -10.22 -27.67
N LYS A 229 10.60 -10.18 -27.11
CA LYS A 229 10.89 -10.77 -25.80
C LYS A 229 10.04 -10.14 -24.70
N PHE A 230 10.00 -8.82 -24.63
CA PHE A 230 9.22 -8.10 -23.61
C PHE A 230 7.71 -8.39 -23.71
N ALA A 231 7.18 -8.45 -24.93
CA ALA A 231 5.76 -8.76 -25.16
C ALA A 231 5.43 -10.20 -24.76
N LYS A 232 6.29 -11.18 -25.07
CA LYS A 232 6.13 -12.58 -24.62
C LYS A 232 6.13 -12.71 -23.10
N GLU A 233 7.11 -12.10 -22.42
CA GLU A 233 7.17 -12.08 -20.95
C GLU A 233 5.92 -11.45 -20.33
N SER A 234 5.40 -10.38 -20.95
CA SER A 234 4.15 -9.74 -20.51
C SER A 234 2.93 -10.65 -20.69
N ILE A 235 2.85 -11.38 -21.80
CA ILE A 235 1.79 -12.37 -22.06
C ILE A 235 1.82 -13.48 -21.01
N ASP A 236 3.01 -14.03 -20.73
CA ASP A 236 3.16 -15.12 -19.76
C ASP A 236 2.83 -14.66 -18.34
N ARG A 237 3.27 -13.45 -17.96
CA ARG A 237 2.90 -12.82 -16.68
C ARG A 237 1.39 -12.60 -16.57
N ALA A 238 0.74 -12.13 -17.65
CA ALA A 238 -0.71 -11.92 -17.66
C ALA A 238 -1.47 -13.25 -17.53
N LYS A 239 -1.09 -14.29 -18.27
CA LYS A 239 -1.67 -15.64 -18.15
C LYS A 239 -1.50 -16.21 -16.75
N GLY A 240 -0.29 -16.14 -16.19
CA GLY A 240 -0.01 -16.60 -14.82
C GLY A 240 -0.86 -15.88 -13.79
N GLY A 241 -0.96 -14.55 -13.89
CA GLY A 241 -1.82 -13.75 -13.02
C GLY A 241 -3.31 -14.09 -13.14
N ILE A 242 -3.82 -14.32 -14.37
CA ILE A 242 -5.21 -14.76 -14.58
C ILE A 242 -5.45 -16.10 -13.89
N ALA A 243 -4.58 -17.09 -14.10
CA ALA A 243 -4.73 -18.42 -13.50
C ALA A 243 -4.76 -18.37 -11.96
N ARG A 244 -3.87 -17.58 -11.35
CA ARG A 244 -3.80 -17.36 -9.90
C ARG A 244 -5.09 -16.72 -9.37
N ALA A 245 -5.56 -15.65 -10.01
CA ALA A 245 -6.77 -14.96 -9.60
C ALA A 245 -8.04 -15.82 -9.81
N GLU A 246 -8.12 -16.58 -10.91
CA GLU A 246 -9.21 -17.51 -11.18
C GLU A 246 -9.24 -18.66 -10.15
N TYR A 247 -8.07 -19.14 -9.69
CA TYR A 247 -7.99 -20.13 -8.61
C TYR A 247 -8.56 -19.59 -7.29
N VAL A 248 -8.17 -18.37 -6.90
CA VAL A 248 -8.66 -17.73 -5.67
C VAL A 248 -10.17 -17.43 -5.76
N LEU A 249 -10.64 -16.97 -6.92
CA LEU A 249 -12.07 -16.79 -7.18
C LEU A 249 -12.86 -18.10 -7.14
N GLY A 250 -12.30 -19.18 -7.71
CA GLY A 250 -12.86 -20.53 -7.59
C GLY A 250 -13.04 -20.95 -6.13
N SER A 251 -12.03 -20.65 -5.30
CA SER A 251 -12.07 -20.91 -3.86
C SER A 251 -13.17 -20.12 -3.14
N CYS A 252 -13.45 -18.88 -3.58
CA CYS A 252 -14.58 -18.08 -3.06
C CYS A 252 -15.95 -18.74 -3.30
N TYR A 253 -16.11 -19.42 -4.43
CA TYR A 253 -17.35 -20.13 -4.77
C TYR A 253 -17.53 -21.42 -3.96
N CYS A 254 -16.42 -22.08 -3.62
CA CYS A 254 -16.42 -23.28 -2.78
C CYS A 254 -16.62 -22.97 -1.29
N CYS A 255 -16.31 -21.75 -0.84
CA CYS A 255 -16.46 -21.34 0.55
C CYS A 255 -17.95 -21.15 0.94
N PRO A 256 -18.48 -21.93 1.92
CA PRO A 256 -19.86 -21.80 2.39
C PRO A 256 -20.19 -20.38 2.84
N LYS A 257 -21.36 -19.85 2.43
CA LYS A 257 -21.81 -18.48 2.79
C LYS A 257 -21.75 -18.18 4.30
N ARG A 258 -21.99 -19.19 5.14
CA ARG A 258 -22.00 -19.07 6.62
C ARG A 258 -20.62 -18.83 7.25
N LEU A 259 -19.53 -19.01 6.50
CA LEU A 259 -18.16 -18.81 7.00
C LEU A 259 -17.65 -17.39 6.77
N TRP A 260 -18.34 -16.61 5.96
CA TRP A 260 -17.99 -15.22 5.70
C TRP A 260 -18.45 -14.36 6.88
N GLY A 261 -17.55 -13.51 7.39
CA GLY A 261 -17.80 -12.54 8.46
C GLY A 261 -18.63 -11.33 8.06
#